data_AF-A0A3N7A3T4-F1
#
_entry.id   AF-A0A3N7A3T4-F1
#
_cell.length_a   1.000
_cell.length_b   1.000
_cell.length_c   1.000
_cell.angle_alpha   90.00
_cell.angle_beta   90.00
_cell.angle_gamma   90.00
#
_symmetry.space_group_name_H-M   'P 1'
#
loop_
_entity.id
_entity.type
_entity.pdbx_description
1 polymer ?
#
loop_
_entity_poly.entity_id
_entity_poly.type
_entity_poly.pdbx_seq_one_letter_code
_entity_poly.pdbx_strand_id
1 'polypeptide(L)'
;MKPVRFFLLAALLFSKSLSYAQISAFINGKPVKAGATISKNDLASLEVSFKNPKNPSFIYGRTVLVVDLLNAKNSGEGYWYLRKDGSAAVEDFLKHTPATKKFKVFEKGVMEAGGNNLDWIYKFASGKEECKTLQVKISLNYREKTGYEEYAQAINLLEPLVFNVTIWDNKNLFLPYLDLSVDKSNIASDFSLNQSGPLTSSSTIWGYELKDKNNYHYSIYAISSDKFPGMNTKELADDFIHAAAYYASQDFVTKFSNYDIEKYTIDWNTINGLLTERRRIPSLSWKNNREIKKMDLMTLYQPVDINGLKGYTFSASEESRTDRSSKWQENGKFVIYIFDHPSNPNLTLVASTSVYNDATNTDEMDAFLKSIIKSIKH
;
A
#
# COMPACT_ATOMS: atom_id res chain seq x y z
N MET A 1 -42.33 -32.22 50.58
CA MET A 1 -41.23 -31.49 49.89
C MET A 1 -41.08 -31.88 48.40
N LYS A 2 -42.17 -31.93 47.61
CA LYS A 2 -42.13 -32.26 46.16
C LYS A 2 -42.55 -31.14 45.18
N PRO A 3 -43.32 -30.08 45.54
CA PRO A 3 -43.69 -29.06 44.54
C PRO A 3 -42.59 -28.01 44.30
N VAL A 4 -41.71 -27.77 45.28
CA VAL A 4 -40.65 -26.74 45.19
C VAL A 4 -39.54 -27.13 44.22
N ARG A 5 -39.23 -28.42 44.06
CA ARG A 5 -38.22 -28.92 43.11
C ARG A 5 -38.70 -28.85 41.65
N PHE A 6 -40.00 -28.97 41.40
CA PHE A 6 -40.57 -28.82 40.05
C PHE A 6 -40.60 -27.35 39.59
N PHE A 7 -40.84 -26.40 40.51
CA PHE A 7 -40.80 -24.97 40.20
C PHE A 7 -39.37 -24.47 39.89
N LEU A 8 -38.34 -24.97 40.58
CA LEU A 8 -36.95 -24.64 40.28
C LEU A 8 -36.48 -25.21 38.94
N LEU A 9 -36.94 -26.41 38.55
CA LEU A 9 -36.60 -27.01 37.26
C LEU A 9 -37.33 -26.31 36.09
N ALA A 10 -38.56 -25.84 36.30
CA ALA A 10 -39.28 -25.00 35.34
C ALA A 10 -38.61 -23.62 35.18
N ALA A 11 -38.18 -22.98 36.27
CA ALA A 11 -37.45 -21.70 36.21
C ALA A 11 -36.08 -21.81 35.49
N LEU A 12 -35.41 -22.97 35.58
CA LEU A 12 -34.18 -23.27 34.85
C LEU A 12 -34.39 -23.67 33.37
N LEU A 13 -35.62 -24.02 32.96
CA LEU A 13 -35.96 -24.30 31.57
C LEU A 13 -36.41 -23.02 30.82
N PHE A 14 -36.90 -22.00 31.53
CA PHE A 14 -37.21 -20.68 30.94
C PHE A 14 -35.97 -19.80 30.64
N SER A 15 -34.77 -20.20 31.06
CA SER A 15 -33.52 -19.53 30.66
C SER A 15 -32.94 -20.04 29.33
N LYS A 16 -33.57 -21.02 28.68
CA LYS A 16 -33.16 -21.54 27.36
C LYS A 16 -34.05 -21.05 26.22
N SER A 17 -34.11 -19.73 26.00
CA SER A 17 -34.38 -19.13 24.67
C SER A 17 -34.43 -17.60 24.70
N LEU A 18 -33.66 -16.95 25.59
CA LEU A 18 -33.28 -15.57 25.31
C LEU A 18 -32.37 -15.62 24.09
N SER A 19 -32.97 -15.44 22.93
CA SER A 19 -32.27 -15.19 21.68
C SER A 19 -31.59 -13.84 21.82
N TYR A 20 -30.38 -13.86 22.41
CA TYR A 20 -29.58 -12.67 22.65
C TYR A 20 -29.39 -11.90 21.34
N ALA A 21 -29.58 -10.59 21.42
CA ALA A 21 -29.31 -9.65 20.35
C ALA A 21 -27.81 -9.70 20.03
N GLN A 22 -27.41 -10.12 18.83
CA GLN A 22 -26.00 -10.30 18.50
C GLN A 22 -25.70 -10.17 17.01
N ILE A 23 -24.51 -9.68 16.70
CA ILE A 23 -23.85 -9.82 15.40
C ILE A 23 -23.05 -11.13 15.42
N SER A 24 -22.97 -11.82 14.29
CA SER A 24 -22.16 -13.03 14.11
C SER A 24 -21.38 -12.94 12.81
N ALA A 25 -20.13 -13.40 12.85
CA ALA A 25 -19.27 -13.51 11.68
C ALA A 25 -18.85 -14.97 11.48
N PHE A 26 -18.67 -15.36 10.23
CA PHE A 26 -18.20 -16.68 9.85
C PHE A 26 -17.08 -16.56 8.84
N ILE A 27 -16.06 -17.39 9.01
CA ILE A 27 -14.92 -17.55 8.10
C ILE A 27 -14.87 -19.01 7.72
N ASN A 28 -14.91 -19.31 6.43
CA ASN A 28 -15.00 -20.68 5.89
C ASN A 28 -16.14 -21.47 6.57
N GLY A 29 -17.28 -20.80 6.80
CA GLY A 29 -18.46 -21.36 7.46
C GLY A 29 -18.36 -21.53 8.99
N LYS A 30 -17.21 -21.25 9.62
CA LYS A 30 -17.00 -21.40 11.07
C LYS A 30 -17.19 -20.06 11.80
N PRO A 31 -17.85 -20.04 12.97
CA PRO A 31 -18.09 -18.81 13.71
C PRO A 31 -16.80 -18.19 14.24
N VAL A 32 -16.69 -16.86 14.13
CA VAL A 32 -15.57 -16.06 14.65
C VAL A 32 -15.96 -15.42 15.97
N LYS A 33 -15.06 -15.50 16.96
CA LYS A 33 -15.25 -14.86 18.27
C LYS A 33 -14.69 -13.43 18.25
N ALA A 34 -15.25 -12.57 19.10
CA ALA A 34 -14.69 -11.25 19.34
C ALA A 34 -13.21 -11.37 19.79
N GLY A 35 -12.36 -10.49 19.26
CA GLY A 35 -10.92 -10.45 19.54
C GLY A 35 -10.09 -11.54 18.88
N ALA A 36 -10.70 -12.47 18.13
CA ALA A 36 -9.95 -13.51 17.42
C ALA A 36 -9.01 -12.91 16.38
N THR A 37 -7.93 -13.62 16.07
CA THR A 37 -7.05 -13.30 14.93
C THR A 37 -7.25 -14.34 13.85
N ILE A 38 -7.48 -13.88 12.62
CA ILE A 38 -7.64 -14.74 11.45
C ILE A 38 -6.53 -14.49 10.41
N SER A 39 -6.30 -15.48 9.55
CA SER A 39 -5.42 -15.32 8.41
C SER A 39 -6.05 -14.42 7.36
N LYS A 40 -5.26 -13.54 6.74
CA LYS A 40 -5.72 -12.73 5.59
C LYS A 40 -6.25 -13.58 4.44
N ASN A 41 -5.68 -14.77 4.22
CA ASN A 41 -6.09 -15.66 3.13
C ASN A 41 -7.52 -16.19 3.30
N ASP A 42 -8.02 -16.21 4.54
CA ASP A 42 -9.38 -16.69 4.84
C ASP A 42 -10.42 -15.57 4.82
N LEU A 43 -10.01 -14.30 4.88
CA LEU A 43 -10.94 -13.17 5.03
C LEU A 43 -11.91 -13.04 3.84
N ALA A 44 -11.51 -13.45 2.64
CA ALA A 44 -12.38 -13.46 1.46
C ALA A 44 -13.66 -14.30 1.66
N SER A 45 -13.64 -15.28 2.57
CA SER A 45 -14.78 -16.12 2.92
C SER A 45 -15.73 -15.50 3.97
N LEU A 46 -15.48 -14.25 4.38
CA LEU A 46 -16.24 -13.59 5.45
C LEU A 46 -17.72 -13.51 5.10
N GLU A 47 -18.51 -14.11 5.99
CA GLU A 47 -19.96 -13.97 6.04
C GLU A 47 -20.37 -13.28 7.33
N VAL A 48 -21.35 -12.40 7.26
CA VAL A 48 -21.93 -11.72 8.43
C VAL A 48 -23.41 -12.02 8.53
N SER A 49 -23.91 -12.15 9.76
CA SER A 49 -25.33 -12.24 10.05
C SER A 49 -25.62 -11.54 11.37
N PHE A 50 -26.88 -11.32 11.68
CA PHE A 50 -27.28 -10.70 12.94
C PHE A 50 -28.65 -11.23 13.39
N LYS A 51 -28.95 -11.08 14.67
CA LYS A 51 -30.22 -11.53 15.24
C LYS A 51 -30.74 -10.54 16.28
N ASN A 52 -32.06 -10.33 16.27
CA ASN A 52 -32.81 -9.52 17.24
C ASN A 52 -32.22 -8.13 17.53
N PRO A 53 -31.97 -7.29 16.51
CA PRO A 53 -31.51 -5.92 16.74
C PRO A 53 -32.56 -5.08 17.47
N LYS A 54 -32.10 -4.04 18.17
CA LYS A 54 -32.99 -3.01 18.73
C LYS A 54 -33.79 -2.37 17.59
N ASN A 55 -35.08 -2.14 17.82
CA ASN A 55 -35.96 -1.45 16.88
C ASN A 55 -36.42 -0.11 17.48
N PRO A 56 -35.64 0.97 17.31
CA PRO A 56 -36.00 2.27 17.85
C PRO A 56 -37.21 2.85 17.10
N SER A 57 -38.03 3.65 17.78
CA SER A 57 -39.32 4.16 17.28
C SER A 57 -39.23 5.29 16.24
N PHE A 58 -38.04 5.57 15.71
CA PHE A 58 -37.82 6.73 14.84
C PHE A 58 -38.32 6.49 13.43
N ILE A 59 -38.94 7.53 12.87
CA ILE A 59 -39.67 7.44 11.61
C ILE A 59 -38.67 7.56 10.45
N TYR A 60 -37.89 8.65 10.32
CA TYR A 60 -37.05 8.86 9.13
C TYR A 60 -35.54 8.82 9.40
N GLY A 61 -34.82 7.91 8.74
CA GLY A 61 -33.38 7.83 8.90
C GLY A 61 -32.72 6.81 7.97
N ARG A 62 -31.57 6.31 8.43
CA ARG A 62 -30.68 5.40 7.72
C ARG A 62 -30.27 4.25 8.63
N THR A 63 -30.53 3.03 8.20
CA THR A 63 -30.03 1.81 8.84
C THR A 63 -28.94 1.18 7.99
N VAL A 64 -27.80 0.85 8.60
CA VAL A 64 -26.63 0.30 7.90
C VAL A 64 -26.04 -0.87 8.67
N LEU A 65 -25.91 -2.02 8.00
CA LEU A 65 -24.97 -3.08 8.39
C LEU A 65 -23.65 -2.79 7.67
N VAL A 66 -22.57 -2.56 8.40
CA VAL A 66 -21.26 -2.22 7.84
C VAL A 66 -20.18 -3.15 8.39
N VAL A 67 -19.22 -3.48 7.53
CA VAL A 67 -17.97 -4.15 7.86
C VAL A 67 -16.84 -3.19 7.49
N ASP A 68 -16.20 -2.61 8.50
CA ASP A 68 -15.06 -1.71 8.34
C ASP A 68 -13.76 -2.49 8.52
N LEU A 69 -12.77 -2.20 7.67
CA LEU A 69 -11.38 -2.62 7.82
C LEU A 69 -10.59 -1.40 8.31
N LEU A 70 -10.10 -1.47 9.55
CA LEU A 70 -9.45 -0.37 10.22
C LEU A 70 -7.98 -0.69 10.48
N ASN A 71 -7.10 0.29 10.28
CA ASN A 71 -5.70 0.18 10.66
C ASN A 71 -5.47 0.49 12.16
N ALA A 72 -4.24 0.39 12.65
CA ALA A 72 -3.90 0.63 14.06
C ALA A 72 -4.21 2.06 14.54
N LYS A 73 -4.36 3.03 13.63
CA LYS A 73 -4.78 4.41 13.91
C LYS A 73 -6.30 4.61 13.84
N ASN A 74 -7.07 3.54 13.69
CA ASN A 74 -8.51 3.55 13.45
C ASN A 74 -8.93 4.27 12.15
N SER A 75 -8.02 4.40 11.18
CA SER A 75 -8.37 4.89 9.85
C SER A 75 -8.94 3.75 9.00
N GLY A 76 -9.95 4.06 8.19
CA GLY A 76 -10.58 3.09 7.30
C GLY A 76 -9.72 2.78 6.07
N GLU A 77 -9.35 1.52 5.91
CA GLU A 77 -8.64 0.97 4.75
C GLU A 77 -9.61 0.44 3.68
N GLY A 78 -10.85 0.16 4.08
CA GLY A 78 -11.91 -0.30 3.20
C GLY A 78 -13.17 -0.65 3.99
N TYR A 79 -14.31 -0.72 3.31
CA TYR A 79 -15.56 -1.07 3.96
C TYR A 79 -16.53 -1.75 3.00
N TRP A 80 -17.46 -2.50 3.58
CA TRP A 80 -18.61 -3.10 2.91
C TRP A 80 -19.86 -2.71 3.68
N TYR A 81 -20.99 -2.49 2.99
CA TYR A 81 -22.24 -2.22 3.69
C TYR A 81 -23.50 -2.67 2.94
N LEU A 82 -24.55 -2.87 3.73
CA LEU A 82 -25.95 -2.87 3.28
C LEU A 82 -26.67 -1.71 3.96
N ARG A 83 -27.42 -0.93 3.20
CA ARG A 83 -28.08 0.28 3.67
C ARG A 83 -29.55 0.29 3.29
N LYS A 84 -30.38 0.84 4.17
CA LYS A 84 -31.75 1.27 3.87
C LYS A 84 -31.99 2.66 4.44
N ASP A 85 -32.49 3.56 3.61
CA ASP A 85 -32.91 4.91 3.98
C ASP A 85 -34.45 5.00 3.90
N GLY A 86 -35.07 5.88 4.69
CA GLY A 86 -36.50 6.21 4.58
C GLY A 86 -37.27 6.29 5.90
N SER A 87 -38.59 6.45 5.78
CA SER A 87 -39.57 6.64 6.87
C SER A 87 -39.90 5.37 7.68
N ALA A 88 -39.27 4.25 7.36
CA ALA A 88 -39.33 2.99 8.11
C ALA A 88 -37.99 2.25 7.98
N ALA A 89 -36.86 2.98 7.99
CA ALA A 89 -35.55 2.45 7.61
C ALA A 89 -35.15 1.19 8.38
N VAL A 90 -35.37 1.14 9.70
CA VAL A 90 -35.08 -0.05 10.52
C VAL A 90 -36.03 -1.19 10.16
N GLU A 91 -37.34 -0.96 10.19
CA GLU A 91 -38.34 -2.00 9.93
C GLU A 91 -38.18 -2.62 8.53
N ASP A 92 -38.03 -1.78 7.50
CA ASP A 92 -37.80 -2.21 6.12
C ASP A 92 -36.49 -2.97 5.98
N PHE A 93 -35.42 -2.51 6.63
CA PHE A 93 -34.15 -3.23 6.61
C PHE A 93 -34.37 -4.64 7.16
N LEU A 94 -34.97 -4.77 8.35
CA LEU A 94 -35.20 -6.06 9.02
C LEU A 94 -36.12 -7.01 8.24
N LYS A 95 -37.15 -6.49 7.57
CA LYS A 95 -38.03 -7.28 6.69
C LYS A 95 -37.27 -7.93 5.54
N HIS A 96 -36.29 -7.22 4.96
CA HIS A 96 -35.53 -7.69 3.79
C HIS A 96 -34.20 -8.37 4.15
N THR A 97 -33.85 -8.43 5.44
CA THR A 97 -32.60 -9.02 5.95
C THR A 97 -32.87 -9.95 7.15
N PRO A 98 -33.53 -11.11 6.93
CA PRO A 98 -33.92 -11.98 8.02
C PRO A 98 -32.70 -12.55 8.76
N ALA A 99 -32.83 -12.81 10.06
CA ALA A 99 -31.75 -13.27 10.93
C ALA A 99 -31.11 -14.62 10.53
N THR A 100 -31.77 -15.39 9.65
CA THR A 100 -31.27 -16.64 9.08
C THR A 100 -30.36 -16.41 7.87
N LYS A 101 -30.32 -15.19 7.30
CA LYS A 101 -29.53 -14.85 6.13
C LYS A 101 -28.10 -14.53 6.54
N LYS A 102 -27.16 -15.18 5.86
CA LYS A 102 -25.74 -14.82 5.88
C LYS A 102 -25.42 -13.97 4.66
N PHE A 103 -24.72 -12.87 4.88
CA PHE A 103 -24.30 -11.96 3.83
C PHE A 103 -22.81 -12.14 3.60
N LYS A 104 -22.43 -12.47 2.38
CA LYS A 104 -21.02 -12.55 2.00
C LYS A 104 -20.48 -11.14 1.76
N VAL A 105 -19.32 -10.86 2.34
CA VAL A 105 -18.73 -9.51 2.36
C VAL A 105 -17.89 -9.24 1.10
N PHE A 106 -17.19 -10.25 0.57
CA PHE A 106 -16.18 -10.08 -0.48
C PHE A 106 -16.47 -10.87 -1.78
N GLU A 107 -17.73 -11.08 -2.16
CA GLU A 107 -18.07 -11.68 -3.46
C GLU A 107 -17.86 -10.72 -4.64
N LYS A 108 -17.69 -11.29 -5.86
CA LYS A 108 -17.61 -10.52 -7.12
C LYS A 108 -18.83 -9.59 -7.24
N GLY A 109 -18.63 -8.30 -7.00
CA GLY A 109 -19.58 -7.24 -7.36
C GLY A 109 -20.40 -6.59 -6.24
N VAL A 110 -20.04 -6.72 -4.96
CA VAL A 110 -20.73 -5.97 -3.88
C VAL A 110 -19.74 -5.21 -3.01
N MET A 111 -19.09 -4.21 -3.59
CA MET A 111 -18.62 -3.02 -2.87
C MET A 111 -19.24 -1.85 -3.64
N GLU A 112 -20.12 -1.06 -3.02
CA GLU A 112 -20.65 0.13 -3.70
C GLU A 112 -19.48 1.03 -4.12
N ALA A 113 -19.57 1.54 -5.36
CA ALA A 113 -18.52 2.23 -6.10
C ALA A 113 -17.79 3.30 -5.26
N GLY A 114 -16.66 2.91 -4.71
CA GLY A 114 -15.65 3.77 -4.07
C GLY A 114 -14.22 3.24 -4.21
N GLY A 115 -14.04 2.15 -4.97
CA GLY A 115 -12.73 1.55 -5.25
C GLY A 115 -12.15 0.77 -4.07
N ASN A 116 -11.36 -0.25 -4.39
CA ASN A 116 -10.48 -1.02 -3.47
C ASN A 116 -11.10 -2.33 -2.93
N ASN A 117 -11.05 -3.35 -3.78
CA ASN A 117 -11.28 -4.74 -3.38
C ASN A 117 -10.22 -5.24 -2.38
N LEU A 118 -10.42 -6.46 -1.88
CA LEU A 118 -9.53 -7.04 -0.87
C LEU A 118 -8.07 -7.16 -1.33
N ASP A 119 -7.84 -7.49 -2.61
CA ASP A 119 -6.50 -7.55 -3.18
C ASP A 119 -5.80 -6.19 -3.16
N TRP A 120 -6.52 -5.12 -3.50
CA TRP A 120 -5.99 -3.76 -3.45
C TRP A 120 -5.60 -3.36 -2.02
N ILE A 121 -6.48 -3.64 -1.06
CA ILE A 121 -6.23 -3.36 0.36
C ILE A 121 -4.96 -4.06 0.82
N TYR A 122 -4.79 -5.34 0.48
CA TYR A 122 -3.61 -6.10 0.86
C TYR A 122 -2.33 -5.57 0.21
N LYS A 123 -2.39 -5.21 -1.06
CA LYS A 123 -1.25 -4.62 -1.78
C LYS A 123 -0.82 -3.28 -1.19
N PHE A 124 -1.76 -2.44 -0.77
CA PHE A 124 -1.49 -1.13 -0.17
C PHE A 124 -1.04 -1.21 1.30
N ALA A 125 -1.52 -2.22 2.03
CA ALA A 125 -1.19 -2.46 3.43
C ALA A 125 0.18 -3.13 3.63
N SER A 126 0.69 -3.86 2.63
CA SER A 126 2.00 -4.53 2.68
C SER A 126 3.12 -3.57 3.06
N GLY A 127 3.71 -3.79 4.24
CA GLY A 127 4.91 -3.11 4.72
C GLY A 127 4.69 -1.79 5.45
N LYS A 128 3.44 -1.33 5.59
CA LYS A 128 3.05 -0.21 6.47
C LYS A 128 2.79 -0.72 7.88
N GLU A 129 3.52 -0.22 8.87
CA GLU A 129 3.46 -0.73 10.26
C GLU A 129 2.05 -0.59 10.84
N GLU A 130 1.36 0.50 10.54
CA GLU A 130 -0.03 0.74 10.96
C GLU A 130 -1.03 -0.27 10.36
N CYS A 131 -0.70 -0.90 9.23
CA CYS A 131 -1.54 -1.88 8.55
C CYS A 131 -1.05 -3.32 8.73
N LYS A 132 -0.06 -3.56 9.60
CA LYS A 132 0.44 -4.91 9.91
C LYS A 132 -0.66 -5.86 10.36
N THR A 133 -1.60 -5.33 11.13
CA THR A 133 -2.85 -6.02 11.49
C THR A 133 -4.00 -5.06 11.21
N LEU A 134 -4.99 -5.52 10.45
CA LEU A 134 -6.23 -4.80 10.27
C LEU A 134 -7.27 -5.31 11.24
N GLN A 135 -8.00 -4.40 11.85
CA GLN A 135 -9.17 -4.69 12.64
C GLN A 135 -10.40 -4.76 11.73
N VAL A 136 -11.13 -5.86 11.78
CA VAL A 136 -12.43 -6.00 11.14
C VAL A 136 -13.50 -5.65 12.17
N LYS A 137 -14.24 -4.57 11.93
CA LYS A 137 -15.33 -4.11 12.80
C LYS A 137 -16.66 -4.24 12.07
N ILE A 138 -17.54 -5.07 12.63
CA ILE A 138 -18.87 -5.29 12.09
C ILE A 138 -19.88 -4.58 13.00
N SER A 139 -20.69 -3.69 12.44
CA SER A 139 -21.69 -2.96 13.19
C SER A 139 -23.01 -2.82 12.44
N LEU A 140 -24.11 -2.77 13.19
CA LEU A 140 -25.46 -2.53 12.67
C LEU A 140 -26.01 -1.31 13.40
N ASN A 141 -26.10 -0.19 12.68
CA ASN A 141 -26.37 1.11 13.29
C ASN A 141 -27.52 1.83 12.57
N TYR A 142 -28.17 2.72 13.31
CA TYR A 142 -29.18 3.64 12.80
C TYR A 142 -28.70 5.09 12.97
N ARG A 143 -29.00 5.95 12.01
CA ARG A 143 -28.86 7.40 12.13
C ARG A 143 -30.17 8.06 11.75
N GLU A 144 -30.69 8.91 12.62
CA GLU A 144 -31.84 9.75 12.31
C GLU A 144 -31.43 10.85 11.34
N LYS A 145 -32.28 11.16 10.35
CA LYS A 145 -32.03 12.27 9.44
C LYS A 145 -32.50 13.57 10.09
N THR A 146 -31.60 14.55 10.17
CA THR A 146 -31.88 15.85 10.78
C THR A 146 -32.03 16.98 9.75
N GLY A 147 -31.59 16.75 8.52
CA GLY A 147 -31.64 17.74 7.43
C GLY A 147 -31.37 17.11 6.06
N TYR A 148 -31.20 17.91 5.01
CA TYR A 148 -30.80 17.40 3.69
C TYR A 148 -29.37 16.85 3.78
N GLU A 149 -29.21 15.54 3.58
CA GLU A 149 -27.94 14.81 3.76
C GLU A 149 -27.29 14.88 5.16
N GLU A 150 -27.95 15.52 6.12
CA GLU A 150 -27.51 15.62 7.50
C GLU A 150 -28.14 14.52 8.38
N TYR A 151 -27.31 13.91 9.21
CA TYR A 151 -27.69 12.79 10.07
C TYR A 151 -27.18 13.01 11.50
N ALA A 152 -28.00 12.63 12.47
CA ALA A 152 -27.62 12.59 13.88
C ALA A 152 -26.53 11.55 14.15
N GLN A 153 -26.06 11.55 15.40
CA GLN A 153 -25.11 10.55 15.88
C GLN A 153 -25.63 9.12 15.67
N ALA A 154 -24.72 8.22 15.31
CA ALA A 154 -25.05 6.80 15.11
C ALA A 154 -25.48 6.13 16.42
N ILE A 155 -26.58 5.40 16.36
CA ILE A 155 -27.10 4.55 17.42
C ILE A 155 -26.82 3.09 17.02
N ASN A 156 -26.05 2.38 17.85
CA ASN A 156 -25.81 0.96 17.64
C ASN A 156 -27.07 0.15 17.96
N LEU A 157 -27.61 -0.55 16.96
CA LEU A 157 -28.75 -1.44 17.13
C LEU A 157 -28.34 -2.78 17.75
N LEU A 158 -27.06 -3.15 17.61
CA LEU A 158 -26.40 -4.30 18.20
C LEU A 158 -24.99 -3.93 18.65
N GLU A 159 -24.46 -4.65 19.64
CA GLU A 159 -23.05 -4.52 20.00
C GLU A 159 -22.15 -4.90 18.81
N PRO A 160 -21.14 -4.08 18.46
CA PRO A 160 -20.23 -4.39 17.37
C PRO A 160 -19.43 -5.66 17.64
N LEU A 161 -19.20 -6.45 16.59
CA LEU A 161 -18.25 -7.57 16.63
C LEU A 161 -16.93 -7.12 16.03
N VAL A 162 -15.84 -7.33 16.76
CA VAL A 162 -14.50 -6.92 16.36
C VAL A 162 -13.55 -8.10 16.39
N PHE A 163 -12.77 -8.30 15.33
CA PHE A 163 -11.68 -9.29 15.28
C PHE A 163 -10.54 -8.76 14.41
N ASN A 164 -9.41 -9.46 14.37
CA ASN A 164 -8.17 -9.00 13.77
C ASN A 164 -7.74 -9.87 12.59
N VAL A 165 -7.04 -9.28 11.62
CA VAL A 165 -6.47 -9.94 10.45
C VAL A 165 -5.00 -9.54 10.35
N THR A 166 -4.09 -10.51 10.45
CA THR A 166 -2.66 -10.23 10.23
C THR A 166 -2.38 -10.16 8.74
N ILE A 167 -1.88 -9.01 8.27
CA ILE A 167 -1.62 -8.76 6.84
C ILE A 167 -0.22 -9.21 6.43
N TRP A 168 0.76 -8.96 7.28
CA TRP A 168 2.14 -9.31 7.02
C TRP A 168 2.89 -9.49 8.36
N ASP A 169 4.00 -10.21 8.33
CA ASP A 169 4.86 -10.44 9.49
C ASP A 169 6.26 -9.85 9.28
N ASN A 170 6.97 -9.61 10.38
CA ASN A 170 8.27 -8.93 10.34
C ASN A 170 9.36 -9.73 9.63
N LYS A 171 9.21 -11.04 9.47
CA LYS A 171 10.27 -11.86 8.89
C LYS A 171 10.05 -12.05 7.40
N ASN A 172 8.84 -12.31 6.93
CA ASN A 172 8.56 -12.63 5.52
C ASN A 172 7.57 -11.63 4.94
N LEU A 173 7.98 -10.36 4.84
CA LEU A 173 7.17 -9.34 4.20
C LEU A 173 7.23 -9.51 2.68
N PHE A 174 6.11 -9.90 2.07
CA PHE A 174 5.96 -9.91 0.62
C PHE A 174 5.55 -8.53 0.10
N LEU A 175 6.32 -8.04 -0.88
CA LEU A 175 6.13 -6.76 -1.57
C LEU A 175 5.63 -7.04 -2.99
N PRO A 176 4.30 -7.13 -3.20
CA PRO A 176 3.72 -7.64 -4.45
C PRO A 176 4.10 -6.86 -5.71
N TYR A 177 4.34 -5.56 -5.62
CA TYR A 177 4.74 -4.76 -6.79
C TYR A 177 6.22 -4.89 -7.14
N LEU A 178 7.00 -5.50 -6.26
CA LEU A 178 8.38 -5.87 -6.52
C LEU A 178 8.52 -7.37 -6.81
N ASP A 179 7.46 -8.17 -6.70
CA ASP A 179 7.48 -9.63 -6.82
C ASP A 179 8.56 -10.33 -5.95
N LEU A 180 8.79 -9.81 -4.75
CA LEU A 180 9.82 -10.32 -3.84
C LEU A 180 9.40 -10.26 -2.37
N SER A 181 10.11 -11.05 -1.56
CA SER A 181 9.99 -11.01 -0.10
C SER A 181 11.23 -10.36 0.52
N VAL A 182 11.02 -9.62 1.61
CA VAL A 182 12.09 -9.02 2.41
C VAL A 182 12.03 -9.47 3.87
N ASP A 183 13.19 -9.61 4.49
CA ASP A 183 13.31 -9.67 5.95
C ASP A 183 13.18 -8.28 6.56
N LYS A 184 11.95 -7.94 6.96
CA LYS A 184 11.59 -6.65 7.55
C LYS A 184 12.14 -6.49 8.99
N SER A 185 12.64 -7.55 9.63
CA SER A 185 13.11 -7.49 11.02
C SER A 185 14.30 -6.55 11.23
N ASN A 186 15.09 -6.31 10.17
CA ASN A 186 16.25 -5.42 10.17
C ASN A 186 15.95 -4.03 9.58
N ILE A 187 14.71 -3.77 9.16
CA ILE A 187 14.31 -2.50 8.54
C ILE A 187 13.21 -1.89 9.40
N ALA A 188 13.56 -0.90 10.22
CA ALA A 188 12.62 -0.25 11.14
C ALA A 188 11.57 0.64 10.43
N SER A 189 11.84 1.02 9.18
CA SER A 189 11.02 1.96 8.40
C SER A 189 9.84 1.30 7.70
N ASP A 190 8.76 2.06 7.51
CA ASP A 190 7.62 1.64 6.70
C ASP A 190 7.99 1.56 5.21
N PHE A 191 7.39 0.60 4.51
CA PHE A 191 7.32 0.58 3.06
C PHE A 191 5.98 1.17 2.64
N SER A 192 6.00 2.40 2.12
CA SER A 192 4.81 3.07 1.59
C SER A 192 4.71 2.85 0.10
N LEU A 193 3.53 2.43 -0.39
CA LEU A 193 3.31 2.27 -1.81
C LEU A 193 3.50 3.61 -2.55
N ASN A 194 4.26 3.60 -3.63
CA ASN A 194 4.48 4.75 -4.50
C ASN A 194 4.21 4.36 -5.97
N GLN A 195 3.83 5.33 -6.81
CA GLN A 195 3.52 5.12 -8.22
C GLN A 195 4.18 6.17 -9.10
N SER A 196 4.74 5.78 -10.24
CA SER A 196 5.48 6.67 -11.14
C SER A 196 4.62 7.45 -12.14
N GLY A 197 3.32 7.57 -11.91
CA GLY A 197 2.41 8.11 -12.91
C GLY A 197 0.94 7.96 -12.53
N PRO A 198 -0.01 8.47 -13.33
CA PRO A 198 -1.43 8.40 -13.01
C PRO A 198 -1.96 6.95 -13.08
N LEU A 199 -2.94 6.62 -12.25
CA LEU A 199 -3.50 5.25 -12.14
C LEU A 199 -3.97 4.65 -13.48
N THR A 200 -4.32 5.50 -14.45
CA THR A 200 -4.85 5.11 -15.76
C THR A 200 -3.79 4.97 -16.84
N SER A 201 -2.52 5.33 -16.59
CA SER A 201 -1.47 5.21 -17.60
C SER A 201 -0.88 3.80 -17.64
N SER A 202 -0.69 3.28 -18.86
CA SER A 202 0.04 2.03 -19.10
C SER A 202 1.51 2.11 -18.71
N SER A 203 2.08 3.32 -18.67
CA SER A 203 3.47 3.56 -18.24
C SER A 203 3.62 3.61 -16.72
N THR A 204 2.54 3.56 -15.93
CA THR A 204 2.63 3.64 -14.47
C THR A 204 3.32 2.42 -13.89
N ILE A 205 4.40 2.67 -13.17
CA ILE A 205 5.18 1.68 -12.45
C ILE A 205 4.84 1.83 -10.96
N TRP A 206 4.59 0.72 -10.30
CA TRP A 206 4.38 0.69 -8.86
C TRP A 206 5.66 0.25 -8.17
N GLY A 207 5.94 0.85 -7.03
CA GLY A 207 7.08 0.52 -6.20
C GLY A 207 6.81 0.94 -4.77
N TYR A 208 7.87 1.04 -3.98
CA TYR A 208 7.79 1.41 -2.59
C TYR A 208 8.75 2.55 -2.30
N GLU A 209 8.28 3.49 -1.48
CA GLU A 209 9.09 4.50 -0.84
C GLU A 209 9.31 4.12 0.62
N LEU A 210 10.50 4.41 1.13
CA LEU A 210 10.86 4.26 2.54
C LEU A 210 11.44 5.56 3.06
N LYS A 211 11.27 5.78 4.37
CA LYS A 211 11.91 6.89 5.08
C LYS A 211 12.69 6.38 6.27
N ASP A 212 13.97 6.72 6.38
CA ASP A 212 14.74 6.37 7.57
C ASP A 212 14.41 7.28 8.77
N LYS A 213 15.08 7.03 9.90
CA LYS A 213 14.92 7.82 11.14
C LYS A 213 15.28 9.30 10.99
N ASN A 214 16.10 9.65 9.99
CA ASN A 214 16.53 11.01 9.68
C ASN A 214 15.59 11.65 8.65
N ASN A 215 14.49 10.96 8.28
CA ASN A 215 13.55 11.36 7.24
C ASN A 215 14.21 11.45 5.86
N TYR A 216 15.28 10.69 5.61
CA TYR A 216 15.79 10.51 4.25
C TYR A 216 14.92 9.52 3.48
N HIS A 217 14.67 9.84 2.22
CA HIS A 217 13.77 9.14 1.32
C HIS A 217 14.54 8.17 0.43
N TYR A 218 14.01 6.96 0.31
CA TYR A 218 14.55 5.90 -0.54
C TYR A 218 13.42 5.30 -1.35
N SER A 219 13.73 4.76 -2.52
CA SER A 219 12.75 4.17 -3.40
C SER A 219 13.24 2.84 -3.96
N ILE A 220 12.29 1.93 -4.17
CA ILE A 220 12.54 0.63 -4.79
C ILE A 220 11.41 0.34 -5.76
N TYR A 221 11.75 0.01 -7.00
CA TYR A 221 10.79 -0.33 -8.06
C TYR A 221 11.25 -1.61 -8.78
N ALA A 222 10.28 -2.32 -9.35
CA ALA A 222 10.53 -3.40 -10.30
C ALA A 222 9.99 -2.97 -11.67
N ILE A 223 10.88 -2.90 -12.66
CA ILE A 223 10.56 -2.46 -14.01
C ILE A 223 10.42 -3.68 -14.90
N SER A 224 9.25 -3.81 -15.53
CA SER A 224 8.90 -5.00 -16.32
C SER A 224 9.23 -4.81 -17.80
N SER A 225 9.90 -5.80 -18.36
CA SER A 225 10.13 -5.94 -19.81
C SER A 225 8.83 -6.17 -20.60
N ASP A 226 7.74 -6.59 -19.96
CA ASP A 226 6.43 -6.68 -20.61
C ASP A 226 5.86 -5.28 -20.91
N LYS A 227 6.20 -4.29 -20.08
CA LYS A 227 5.84 -2.88 -20.30
C LYS A 227 6.87 -2.14 -21.16
N PHE A 228 8.13 -2.53 -21.04
CA PHE A 228 9.26 -1.93 -21.75
C PHE A 228 10.03 -3.03 -22.51
N PRO A 229 9.56 -3.43 -23.71
CA PRO A 229 10.14 -4.57 -24.44
C PRO A 229 11.66 -4.47 -24.64
N GLY A 230 12.38 -5.52 -24.26
CA GLY A 230 13.84 -5.56 -24.32
C GLY A 230 14.55 -5.01 -23.08
N MET A 231 13.82 -4.44 -22.11
CA MET A 231 14.37 -4.00 -20.83
C MET A 231 15.03 -5.14 -20.08
N ASN A 232 16.24 -4.88 -19.59
CA ASN A 232 16.99 -5.72 -18.68
C ASN A 232 17.89 -4.82 -17.82
N THR A 233 18.64 -5.40 -16.89
CA THR A 233 19.53 -4.68 -15.97
C THR A 233 20.51 -3.74 -16.65
N LYS A 234 21.12 -4.15 -17.78
CA LYS A 234 22.04 -3.31 -18.54
C LYS A 234 21.30 -2.18 -19.23
N GLU A 235 20.20 -2.48 -19.91
CA GLU A 235 19.39 -1.49 -20.63
C GLU A 235 18.79 -0.44 -19.68
N LEU A 236 18.37 -0.84 -18.48
CA LEU A 236 17.84 0.10 -17.49
C LEU A 236 18.92 1.02 -16.94
N ALA A 237 20.12 0.50 -16.70
CA ALA A 237 21.27 1.30 -16.29
C ALA A 237 21.67 2.29 -17.39
N ASP A 238 21.65 1.84 -18.65
CA ASP A 238 21.96 2.67 -19.80
C ASP A 238 20.92 3.79 -19.98
N ASP A 239 19.62 3.47 -19.84
CA ASP A 239 18.53 4.45 -19.86
C ASP A 239 18.71 5.52 -18.78
N PHE A 240 18.93 5.08 -17.53
CA PHE A 240 19.08 5.98 -16.40
C PHE A 240 20.22 6.98 -16.62
N ILE A 241 21.42 6.51 -16.99
CA ILE A 241 22.60 7.37 -17.02
C ILE A 241 22.53 8.37 -18.17
N HIS A 242 21.95 7.96 -19.31
CA HIS A 242 21.69 8.85 -20.44
C HIS A 242 20.60 9.88 -20.13
N ALA A 243 19.53 9.46 -19.44
CA ALA A 243 18.51 10.40 -18.96
C ALA A 243 19.12 11.40 -17.97
N ALA A 244 19.89 10.95 -16.98
CA ALA A 244 20.56 11.82 -16.01
C ALA A 244 21.52 12.82 -16.69
N ALA A 245 22.29 12.39 -17.70
CA ALA A 245 23.17 13.25 -18.48
C ALA A 245 22.40 14.29 -19.32
N TYR A 246 21.29 13.90 -19.94
CA TYR A 246 20.39 14.80 -20.67
C TYR A 246 19.87 15.92 -19.76
N TYR A 247 19.33 15.57 -18.59
CA TYR A 247 18.77 16.56 -17.67
C TYR A 247 19.82 17.42 -16.99
N ALA A 248 21.00 16.87 -16.64
CA ALA A 248 22.11 17.65 -16.11
C ALA A 248 22.62 18.73 -17.09
N SER A 249 22.35 18.53 -18.38
CA SER A 249 22.77 19.37 -19.49
C SER A 249 21.80 20.51 -19.83
N GLN A 250 20.56 20.46 -19.32
CA GLN A 250 19.51 21.50 -19.42
C GLN A 250 19.23 22.00 -20.84
N ASP A 251 18.56 21.19 -21.66
CA ASP A 251 18.02 21.58 -22.98
C ASP A 251 19.07 21.95 -24.06
N PHE A 252 20.37 21.88 -23.76
CA PHE A 252 21.33 21.82 -24.86
C PHE A 252 21.09 20.47 -25.58
N VAL A 253 20.73 20.54 -26.86
CA VAL A 253 20.24 19.39 -27.64
C VAL A 253 21.26 18.25 -27.67
N THR A 254 20.94 17.14 -27.03
CA THR A 254 21.77 15.93 -26.97
C THR A 254 21.15 14.85 -27.85
N LYS A 255 21.79 14.55 -28.97
CA LYS A 255 21.67 13.24 -29.60
C LYS A 255 22.85 12.41 -29.10
N PHE A 256 22.57 11.35 -28.36
CA PHE A 256 23.58 10.35 -28.03
C PHE A 256 23.77 9.47 -29.27
N SER A 257 25.01 9.23 -29.67
CA SER A 257 25.29 8.40 -30.85
C SER A 257 25.07 6.91 -30.58
N ASN A 258 25.08 6.52 -29.31
CA ASN A 258 25.05 5.15 -28.81
C ASN A 258 23.76 4.79 -28.07
N TYR A 259 22.86 5.75 -27.83
CA TYR A 259 21.63 5.52 -27.07
C TYR A 259 20.46 6.36 -27.59
N ASP A 260 19.26 5.76 -27.58
CA ASP A 260 18.01 6.44 -27.91
C ASP A 260 17.26 6.77 -26.61
N ILE A 261 17.26 8.03 -26.21
CA ILE A 261 16.62 8.48 -24.96
C ILE A 261 15.10 8.35 -24.97
N GLU A 262 14.47 8.22 -26.14
CA GLU A 262 13.02 8.07 -26.26
C GLU A 262 12.58 6.60 -26.16
N LYS A 263 13.53 5.66 -26.07
CA LYS A 263 13.27 4.21 -26.15
C LYS A 263 12.31 3.70 -25.08
N TYR A 264 12.48 4.09 -23.81
CA TYR A 264 11.72 3.51 -22.69
C TYR A 264 10.88 4.50 -21.89
N THR A 265 11.03 5.82 -22.06
CA THR A 265 10.20 6.86 -21.41
C THR A 265 9.88 6.59 -19.91
N ILE A 266 10.89 6.29 -19.10
CA ILE A 266 10.73 5.99 -17.66
C ILE A 266 10.60 7.30 -16.86
N ASP A 267 9.60 7.40 -15.98
CA ASP A 267 9.45 8.54 -15.06
C ASP A 267 10.41 8.44 -13.88
N TRP A 268 11.67 8.76 -14.15
CA TRP A 268 12.73 8.80 -13.15
C TRP A 268 12.50 9.87 -12.08
N ASN A 269 11.77 10.95 -12.37
CA ASN A 269 11.45 11.95 -11.36
C ASN A 269 10.60 11.36 -10.24
N THR A 270 9.64 10.52 -10.56
CA THR A 270 8.89 9.86 -9.48
C THR A 270 9.67 8.69 -8.86
N ILE A 271 10.55 8.03 -9.61
CA ILE A 271 11.37 6.95 -9.06
C ILE A 271 12.38 7.48 -8.04
N ASN A 272 13.10 8.55 -8.33
CA ASN A 272 14.21 8.98 -7.49
C ASN A 272 14.36 10.51 -7.38
N GLY A 273 13.42 11.28 -7.93
CA GLY A 273 13.42 12.74 -7.91
C GLY A 273 14.39 13.37 -8.91
N LEU A 274 15.13 12.58 -9.70
CA LEU A 274 15.97 13.10 -10.78
C LEU A 274 15.14 13.64 -11.93
N LEU A 275 15.82 14.30 -12.87
CA LEU A 275 15.21 14.75 -14.12
C LEU A 275 14.18 15.87 -13.95
N THR A 276 14.46 16.79 -13.02
CA THR A 276 13.72 18.05 -12.89
C THR A 276 14.58 19.21 -13.35
N GLU A 277 13.96 20.35 -13.66
CA GLU A 277 14.70 21.57 -13.97
C GLU A 277 15.41 22.20 -12.75
N ARG A 278 15.21 21.63 -11.55
CA ARG A 278 15.67 22.18 -10.25
C ARG A 278 16.70 21.31 -9.53
N ARG A 279 16.92 20.07 -9.96
CA ARG A 279 17.90 19.13 -9.40
C ARG A 279 18.70 18.50 -10.53
N ARG A 280 20.01 18.29 -10.33
CA ARG A 280 20.87 17.62 -11.33
C ARG A 280 22.06 16.91 -10.72
N ILE A 281 22.68 16.05 -11.52
CA ILE A 281 23.99 15.45 -11.26
C ILE A 281 25.05 16.21 -12.09
N PRO A 282 25.78 17.20 -11.53
CA PRO A 282 26.67 18.07 -12.29
C PRO A 282 27.83 17.34 -12.98
N SER A 283 28.29 16.20 -12.47
CA SER A 283 29.35 15.40 -13.10
C SER A 283 28.95 14.84 -14.46
N LEU A 284 27.64 14.66 -14.71
CA LEU A 284 27.07 14.25 -15.98
C LEU A 284 26.72 15.43 -16.89
N SER A 285 26.94 16.67 -16.43
CA SER A 285 26.72 17.86 -17.25
C SER A 285 27.90 18.08 -18.19
N TRP A 286 27.65 18.00 -19.49
CA TRP A 286 28.66 18.28 -20.51
C TRP A 286 29.17 19.73 -20.54
N LYS A 287 28.47 20.66 -19.88
CA LYS A 287 28.93 22.03 -19.67
C LYS A 287 30.17 22.04 -18.78
N ASN A 288 30.19 21.13 -17.82
CA ASN A 288 31.26 20.97 -16.85
C ASN A 288 32.30 19.95 -17.33
N ASN A 289 31.87 18.88 -18.02
CA ASN A 289 32.75 17.83 -18.52
C ASN A 289 32.44 17.45 -19.98
N ARG A 290 33.20 18.00 -20.93
CA ARG A 290 33.02 17.73 -22.37
C ARG A 290 33.26 16.27 -22.77
N GLU A 291 33.97 15.48 -21.95
CA GLU A 291 34.27 14.07 -22.23
C GLU A 291 33.03 13.18 -22.12
N ILE A 292 32.09 13.54 -21.24
CA ILE A 292 30.78 12.87 -21.06
C ILE A 292 30.05 12.71 -22.41
N LYS A 293 30.20 13.67 -23.33
CA LYS A 293 29.52 13.63 -24.64
C LYS A 293 29.98 12.48 -25.53
N LYS A 294 31.20 11.99 -25.36
CA LYS A 294 31.84 11.02 -26.27
C LYS A 294 32.17 9.69 -25.62
N MET A 295 32.07 9.60 -24.29
CA MET A 295 32.33 8.37 -23.58
C MET A 295 31.12 7.44 -23.63
N ASP A 296 31.38 6.14 -23.48
CA ASP A 296 30.35 5.20 -23.10
C ASP A 296 29.97 5.46 -21.63
N LEU A 297 28.77 5.99 -21.38
CA LEU A 297 28.33 6.34 -20.02
C LEU A 297 28.21 5.12 -19.11
N MET A 298 28.06 3.92 -19.66
CA MET A 298 28.02 2.69 -18.87
C MET A 298 29.33 2.43 -18.12
N THR A 299 30.47 3.00 -18.55
CA THR A 299 31.74 2.86 -17.81
C THR A 299 31.76 3.63 -16.49
N LEU A 300 30.77 4.49 -16.23
CA LEU A 300 30.62 5.21 -14.96
C LEU A 300 30.04 4.33 -13.86
N TYR A 301 29.40 3.22 -14.21
CA TYR A 301 28.88 2.26 -13.26
C TYR A 301 29.97 1.37 -12.68
N GLN A 302 29.80 1.00 -11.42
CA GLN A 302 30.54 -0.09 -10.79
C GLN A 302 29.69 -1.37 -10.81
N PRO A 303 30.20 -2.51 -11.32
CA PRO A 303 29.54 -3.80 -11.13
C PRO A 303 29.45 -4.14 -9.65
N VAL A 304 28.32 -4.71 -9.24
CA VAL A 304 28.07 -5.09 -7.85
C VAL A 304 27.41 -6.46 -7.76
N ASP A 305 27.73 -7.16 -6.66
CA ASP A 305 27.05 -8.37 -6.22
C ASP A 305 26.73 -8.20 -4.73
N ILE A 306 25.46 -8.04 -4.40
CA ILE A 306 24.99 -7.87 -3.03
C ILE A 306 23.98 -8.98 -2.74
N ASN A 307 24.32 -9.88 -1.82
CA ASN A 307 23.46 -11.00 -1.46
C ASN A 307 23.16 -11.95 -2.65
N GLY A 308 24.00 -11.99 -3.69
CA GLY A 308 23.74 -12.76 -4.91
C GLY A 308 22.96 -12.00 -5.98
N LEU A 309 22.51 -10.77 -5.70
CA LEU A 309 21.93 -9.86 -6.68
C LEU A 309 23.05 -9.18 -7.46
N LYS A 310 23.13 -9.47 -8.75
CA LYS A 310 24.13 -8.91 -9.67
C LYS A 310 23.57 -7.72 -10.41
N GLY A 311 24.41 -6.73 -10.66
CA GLY A 311 24.01 -5.54 -11.38
C GLY A 311 25.04 -4.42 -11.32
N TYR A 312 24.53 -3.18 -11.27
CA TYR A 312 25.32 -1.96 -11.36
C TYR A 312 24.97 -0.98 -10.26
N THR A 313 25.95 -0.21 -9.78
CA THR A 313 25.74 0.94 -8.91
C THR A 313 26.42 2.18 -9.45
N PHE A 314 25.76 3.32 -9.25
CA PHE A 314 26.30 4.64 -9.57
C PHE A 314 26.02 5.59 -8.42
N SER A 315 27.05 6.39 -8.09
CA SER A 315 26.98 7.38 -7.02
C SER A 315 27.59 8.68 -7.49
N ALA A 316 26.95 9.81 -7.18
CA ALA A 316 27.43 11.12 -7.60
C ALA A 316 26.89 12.25 -6.71
N SER A 317 27.62 13.36 -6.63
CA SER A 317 27.09 14.57 -5.99
C SER A 317 25.92 15.16 -6.77
N GLU A 318 25.05 15.85 -6.05
CA GLU A 318 23.88 16.52 -6.60
C GLU A 318 23.99 18.03 -6.44
N GLU A 319 23.30 18.75 -7.31
CA GLU A 319 23.10 20.18 -7.19
C GLU A 319 21.63 20.53 -7.31
N SER A 320 21.25 21.63 -6.66
CA SER A 320 19.90 22.17 -6.69
C SER A 320 19.85 23.66 -6.93
N ARG A 321 18.67 24.14 -7.31
CA ARG A 321 18.36 25.57 -7.42
C ARG A 321 16.88 25.81 -7.19
N THR A 322 16.53 27.01 -6.74
CA THR A 322 15.14 27.41 -6.50
C THR A 322 14.37 27.65 -7.80
N ASP A 323 15.04 28.17 -8.83
CA ASP A 323 14.47 28.54 -10.12
C ASP A 323 15.55 28.55 -11.23
N ARG A 324 15.14 28.77 -12.49
CA ARG A 324 16.06 28.71 -13.64
C ARG A 324 17.16 29.79 -13.65
N SER A 325 16.92 30.92 -12.99
CA SER A 325 17.85 32.06 -12.93
C SER A 325 18.83 31.96 -11.76
N SER A 326 18.49 31.16 -10.75
CA SER A 326 19.30 30.96 -9.56
C SER A 326 20.53 30.09 -9.83
N LYS A 327 21.61 30.37 -9.09
CA LYS A 327 22.84 29.57 -9.12
C LYS A 327 22.57 28.18 -8.57
N TRP A 328 23.26 27.20 -9.15
CA TRP A 328 23.33 25.86 -8.58
C TRP A 328 24.05 25.88 -7.24
N GLN A 329 23.53 25.11 -6.31
CA GLN A 329 24.06 24.91 -4.97
C GLN A 329 24.24 23.41 -4.73
N GLU A 330 25.25 23.04 -3.95
CA GLU A 330 25.46 21.65 -3.54
C GLU A 330 24.23 21.10 -2.82
N ASN A 331 23.85 19.87 -3.15
CA ASN A 331 22.61 19.25 -2.67
C ASN A 331 22.78 17.81 -2.22
N GLY A 332 23.88 17.50 -1.54
CA GLY A 332 24.16 16.15 -1.09
C GLY A 332 24.62 15.24 -2.21
N LYS A 333 24.38 13.93 -2.07
CA LYS A 333 24.73 12.95 -3.10
C LYS A 333 23.64 11.91 -3.31
N PHE A 334 23.70 11.35 -4.51
CA PHE A 334 22.84 10.33 -5.06
C PHE A 334 23.52 8.97 -5.03
N VAL A 335 22.76 7.91 -4.78
CA VAL A 335 23.15 6.52 -5.04
C VAL A 335 22.00 5.77 -5.69
N ILE A 336 22.30 5.00 -6.74
CA ILE A 336 21.37 4.07 -7.39
C ILE A 336 22.01 2.69 -7.51
N TYR A 337 21.17 1.67 -7.36
CA TYR A 337 21.45 0.28 -7.64
C TYR A 337 20.43 -0.25 -8.65
N ILE A 338 20.92 -0.95 -9.67
CA ILE A 338 20.09 -1.59 -10.69
C ILE A 338 20.53 -3.04 -10.76
N PHE A 339 19.63 -3.97 -10.44
CA PHE A 339 19.93 -5.39 -10.29
C PHE A 339 19.04 -6.27 -11.18
N ASP A 340 19.59 -7.42 -11.54
CA ASP A 340 18.79 -8.55 -11.99
C ASP A 340 17.78 -8.92 -10.88
N HIS A 341 16.53 -9.15 -11.26
CA HIS A 341 15.55 -9.64 -10.30
C HIS A 341 15.88 -11.11 -9.94
N PRO A 342 15.87 -11.48 -8.64
CA PRO A 342 16.42 -12.77 -8.21
C PRO A 342 15.64 -13.99 -8.71
N SER A 343 14.34 -13.84 -8.96
CA SER A 343 13.43 -14.94 -9.28
C SER A 343 12.61 -14.73 -10.55
N ASN A 344 12.65 -13.54 -11.17
CA ASN A 344 11.74 -13.16 -12.25
C ASN A 344 12.51 -12.44 -13.36
N PRO A 345 12.93 -13.14 -14.43
CA PRO A 345 13.78 -12.56 -15.47
C PRO A 345 13.10 -11.43 -16.27
N ASN A 346 11.77 -11.30 -16.19
CA ASN A 346 11.05 -10.21 -16.85
C ASN A 346 11.12 -8.89 -16.06
N LEU A 347 11.59 -8.93 -14.81
CA LEU A 347 11.70 -7.76 -13.94
C LEU A 347 13.16 -7.36 -13.78
N THR A 348 13.39 -6.05 -13.67
CA THR A 348 14.66 -5.47 -13.26
C THR A 348 14.41 -4.60 -12.03
N LEU A 349 15.20 -4.81 -10.97
CA LEU A 349 15.06 -4.08 -9.72
C LEU A 349 15.88 -2.79 -9.79
N VAL A 350 15.29 -1.69 -9.36
CA VAL A 350 16.00 -0.44 -9.11
C VAL A 350 15.74 0.03 -7.69
N ALA A 351 16.81 0.32 -6.96
CA ALA A 351 16.78 0.84 -5.61
C ALA A 351 17.66 2.09 -5.55
N SER A 352 17.15 3.20 -5.05
CA SER A 352 17.91 4.46 -5.04
C SER A 352 17.56 5.35 -3.85
N THR A 353 18.48 6.24 -3.53
CA THR A 353 18.19 7.41 -2.70
C THR A 353 17.34 8.40 -3.50
N SER A 354 16.53 9.19 -2.83
CA SER A 354 15.88 10.35 -3.46
C SER A 354 16.82 11.55 -3.49
N VAL A 355 16.80 12.34 -4.56
CA VAL A 355 17.58 13.59 -4.67
C VAL A 355 17.08 14.75 -3.80
N TYR A 356 15.94 14.58 -3.12
CA TYR A 356 15.47 15.55 -2.15
C TYR A 356 16.15 15.38 -0.78
N ASN A 357 16.99 14.36 -0.64
CA ASN A 357 17.82 14.19 0.54
C ASN A 357 18.93 15.22 0.48
N ASP A 358 18.70 16.39 1.10
CA ASP A 358 19.69 17.47 1.23
C ASP A 358 20.80 17.07 2.24
N ALA A 359 21.33 15.85 2.12
CA ALA A 359 22.16 15.16 3.10
C ALA A 359 23.63 15.12 2.69
N THR A 360 24.52 15.45 3.62
CA THR A 360 25.98 15.41 3.41
C THR A 360 26.60 14.04 3.73
N ASN A 361 25.87 13.14 4.41
CA ASN A 361 26.40 11.85 4.90
C ASN A 361 25.94 10.67 4.03
N THR A 362 26.76 10.34 3.05
CA THR A 362 26.36 9.47 1.93
C THR A 362 26.70 8.00 2.15
N ASP A 363 27.68 7.74 3.01
CA ASP A 363 27.97 6.39 3.48
C ASP A 363 26.83 5.85 4.35
N GLU A 364 26.15 6.70 5.13
CA GLU A 364 24.98 6.31 5.92
C GLU A 364 23.78 5.94 5.02
N MET A 365 23.50 6.77 4.01
CA MET A 365 22.42 6.52 3.05
C MET A 365 22.69 5.27 2.21
N ASP A 366 23.93 5.10 1.74
CA ASP A 366 24.35 3.91 1.03
C ASP A 366 24.27 2.65 1.90
N ALA A 367 24.73 2.73 3.16
CA ALA A 367 24.64 1.62 4.12
C ALA A 367 23.19 1.23 4.40
N PHE A 368 22.29 2.21 4.54
CA PHE A 368 20.86 1.93 4.73
C PHE A 368 20.26 1.26 3.49
N LEU A 369 20.52 1.77 2.28
CA LEU A 369 20.03 1.16 1.04
C LEU A 369 20.56 -0.28 0.87
N LYS A 370 21.85 -0.51 1.13
CA LYS A 370 22.45 -1.85 1.16
C LYS A 370 21.81 -2.76 2.19
N SER A 371 21.39 -2.24 3.34
CA SER A 371 20.69 -3.03 4.36
C SER A 371 19.34 -3.54 3.84
N ILE A 372 18.61 -2.73 3.08
CA ILE A 372 17.35 -3.14 2.44
C ILE A 372 17.61 -4.20 1.38
N ILE A 373 18.61 -3.99 0.52
CA ILE A 373 18.98 -4.94 -0.55
C ILE A 373 19.39 -6.30 0.05
N LYS A 374 20.18 -6.31 1.12
CA LYS A 374 20.58 -7.53 1.86
C LYS A 374 19.42 -8.25 2.54
N SER A 375 18.31 -7.55 2.80
CA SER A 375 17.09 -8.15 3.34
C SER A 375 16.25 -8.85 2.28
N ILE A 376 16.52 -8.68 0.97
CA ILE A 376 15.79 -9.37 -0.10
C ILE A 376 16.06 -10.87 -0.02
N LYS A 377 14.99 -11.67 -0.09
CA LYS A 377 15.05 -13.13 -0.08
C LYS A 377 15.09 -13.67 -1.50
N HIS A 378 15.82 -14.77 -1.68
CA HIS A 378 16.01 -15.47 -2.95
C HIS A 378 15.41 -16.87 -2.87
#